data_AF-A0A076MPY2-F1
#
_entry.id   AF-A0A076MPY2-F1
#
_cell.length_a   1.000
_cell.length_b   1.000
_cell.length_c   1.000
_cell.angle_alpha   90.00
_cell.angle_beta   90.00
_cell.angle_gamma   90.00
#
_symmetry.space_group_name_H-M   'P 1'
#
loop_
_entity.id
_entity.type
_entity.pdbx_description
1 polymer ?
#
loop_
_entity_poly.entity_id
_entity_poly.type
_entity_poly.pdbx_seq_one_letter_code
_entity_poly.pdbx_strand_id
1 'polypeptide(L)'
;MSSAHGLVVAHLVTADLTDPRVDVDLLHPASVAERATVSALVTAQHAVAGINGDFWQRFGPAMPSGVTTSDVFGFGADHRLRTARLEFAGTLRSRAGEFDLEGLNQYALPVDGIGVYTPNWGAMSRARAACGTGTSRSAPCTPQVEEVVVRHGVVVAESAGAGAGPTSPAASCCSAASAGRPSWPGSGWATGCW
;
A
#
# COMPACT_ATOMS: atom_id res chain seq x y z
N MET A 1 24.33 -17.62 17.72
CA MET A 1 25.34 -16.54 17.64
C MET A 1 25.17 -15.67 18.89
N SER A 2 26.23 -15.14 19.52
CA SER A 2 26.10 -14.19 20.63
C SER A 2 26.36 -12.76 20.15
N SER A 3 25.56 -11.81 20.63
CA SER A 3 25.75 -10.37 20.40
C SER A 3 26.11 -9.67 21.71
N ALA A 4 26.50 -8.39 21.64
CA ALA A 4 26.71 -7.56 22.83
C ALA A 4 25.46 -7.45 23.74
N HIS A 5 24.29 -7.88 23.26
CA HIS A 5 23.01 -7.83 23.96
C HIS A 5 22.39 -9.22 24.22
N GLY A 6 23.19 -10.29 24.13
CA GLY A 6 22.75 -11.65 24.46
C GLY A 6 22.62 -12.57 23.25
N LEU A 7 21.92 -13.70 23.46
CA LEU A 7 21.77 -14.76 22.48
C LEU A 7 20.95 -14.28 21.28
N VAL A 8 21.46 -14.54 20.08
CA VAL A 8 20.77 -14.35 18.81
C VAL A 8 20.49 -15.70 18.17
N VAL A 9 19.22 -15.96 17.92
CA VAL A 9 18.74 -17.09 17.10
C VAL A 9 18.48 -16.56 15.69
N ALA A 10 19.00 -17.26 14.69
CA ALA A 10 18.78 -16.95 13.28
C ALA A 10 18.29 -18.20 12.56
N HIS A 11 17.34 -18.00 11.64
CA HIS A 11 16.88 -19.01 10.70
C HIS A 11 17.34 -18.61 9.30
N LEU A 12 17.97 -19.54 8.58
CA LEU A 12 18.51 -19.29 7.24
C LEU A 12 17.89 -20.26 6.24
N VAL A 13 17.42 -19.73 5.11
CA VAL A 13 17.03 -20.51 3.92
C VAL A 13 18.08 -20.22 2.86
N THR A 14 18.67 -21.26 2.28
CA THR A 14 19.63 -21.16 1.17
C THR A 14 19.02 -21.85 -0.04
N ALA A 15 19.03 -21.18 -1.19
CA ALA A 15 18.51 -21.69 -2.45
C ALA A 15 19.53 -21.42 -3.57
N ASP A 16 19.76 -22.41 -4.44
CA ASP A 16 20.59 -22.26 -5.62
C ASP A 16 19.70 -21.86 -6.81
N LEU A 17 19.71 -20.57 -7.14
CA LEU A 17 18.91 -20.03 -8.24
C LEU A 17 19.53 -20.27 -9.63
N THR A 18 20.67 -20.97 -9.70
CA THR A 18 21.23 -21.45 -10.97
C THR A 18 20.60 -22.78 -11.40
N ASP A 19 19.94 -23.50 -10.48
CA ASP A 19 19.14 -24.67 -10.81
C ASP A 19 17.79 -24.24 -11.40
N PRO A 20 17.47 -24.60 -12.66
CA PRO A 20 16.22 -24.19 -13.31
C PRO A 20 14.96 -24.78 -12.67
N ARG A 21 15.09 -25.70 -11.69
CA ARG A 21 13.96 -26.24 -10.93
C ARG A 21 13.67 -25.46 -9.66
N VAL A 22 14.51 -24.48 -9.31
CA VAL A 22 14.35 -23.63 -8.14
C VAL A 22 13.84 -22.27 -8.59
N ASP A 23 12.74 -21.81 -7.99
CA ASP A 23 12.15 -20.52 -8.27
C ASP A 23 11.86 -19.75 -6.98
N VAL A 24 11.82 -18.42 -7.09
CA VAL A 24 11.48 -17.50 -6.00
C VAL A 24 10.38 -16.58 -6.49
N ASP A 25 9.23 -16.64 -5.81
CA ASP A 25 8.07 -15.81 -6.12
C ASP A 25 7.49 -15.15 -4.86
N LEU A 26 6.65 -14.13 -5.08
CA LEU A 26 5.97 -13.40 -4.04
C LEU A 26 4.74 -14.18 -3.55
N LEU A 27 4.79 -14.65 -2.31
CA LEU A 27 3.63 -15.21 -1.64
C LEU A 27 2.73 -14.09 -1.12
N HIS A 28 1.52 -13.96 -1.67
CA HIS A 28 0.56 -12.93 -1.25
C HIS A 28 -0.88 -13.48 -1.14
N PRO A 29 -1.73 -12.88 -0.29
CA PRO A 29 -3.18 -13.14 -0.29
C PRO A 29 -3.87 -12.67 -1.57
N ALA A 30 -5.17 -12.94 -1.72
CA ALA A 30 -5.90 -12.59 -2.95
C ALA A 30 -6.04 -11.06 -3.16
N SER A 31 -5.91 -10.27 -2.10
CA SER A 31 -6.02 -8.81 -2.16
C SER A 31 -4.96 -8.09 -1.34
N VAL A 32 -4.63 -6.87 -1.74
CA VAL A 32 -3.59 -6.01 -1.15
C VAL A 32 -3.86 -5.65 0.30
N ALA A 33 -5.10 -5.70 0.78
CA ALA A 33 -5.39 -5.44 2.19
C ALA A 33 -5.54 -6.71 3.03
N GLU A 34 -5.64 -7.88 2.40
CA GLU A 34 -5.80 -9.13 3.14
C GLU A 34 -4.52 -9.55 3.86
N ARG A 35 -4.66 -10.24 4.99
CA ARG A 35 -3.53 -10.75 5.77
C ARG A 35 -3.61 -12.26 5.87
N ALA A 36 -2.46 -12.91 5.71
CA ALA A 36 -2.28 -14.32 5.97
C ALA A 36 -0.94 -14.54 6.70
N THR A 37 -0.84 -15.62 7.46
CA THR A 37 0.45 -16.02 8.05
C THR A 37 1.36 -16.55 6.95
N VAL A 38 2.68 -16.42 7.13
CA VAL A 38 3.67 -17.01 6.22
C VAL A 38 3.41 -18.51 6.04
N SER A 39 3.09 -19.23 7.12
CA SER A 39 2.76 -20.67 7.06
C SER A 39 1.53 -20.98 6.20
N ALA A 40 0.49 -20.16 6.25
CA ALA A 40 -0.70 -20.33 5.43
C ALA A 40 -0.40 -20.07 3.95
N LEU A 41 0.36 -19.01 3.66
CA LEU A 41 0.76 -18.66 2.30
C LEU A 41 1.68 -19.72 1.66
N VAL A 42 2.65 -20.21 2.42
CA VAL A 42 3.54 -21.32 2.00
C VAL A 42 2.72 -22.57 1.68
N THR A 43 1.78 -22.92 2.56
CA THR A 43 0.90 -24.08 2.36
C THR A 43 0.03 -23.92 1.12
N ALA A 44 -0.60 -22.74 0.95
CA ALA A 44 -1.53 -22.47 -0.16
C ALA A 44 -0.85 -22.53 -1.53
N GLN A 45 0.41 -22.12 -1.62
CA GLN A 45 1.18 -22.13 -2.87
C GLN A 45 2.08 -23.36 -3.04
N HIS A 46 1.99 -24.34 -2.12
CA HIS A 46 2.89 -25.50 -2.10
C HIS A 46 4.38 -25.13 -2.13
N ALA A 47 4.74 -24.00 -1.52
CA ALA A 47 6.12 -23.54 -1.44
C ALA A 47 6.91 -24.41 -0.45
N VAL A 48 8.21 -24.60 -0.72
CA VAL A 48 9.09 -25.36 0.16
C VAL A 48 9.49 -24.56 1.41
N ALA A 49 9.57 -23.23 1.27
CA ALA A 49 9.89 -22.30 2.35
C ALA A 49 9.28 -20.93 2.07
N GLY A 50 9.17 -20.09 3.10
CA GLY A 50 8.77 -18.70 2.99
C GLY A 50 9.28 -17.88 4.16
N ILE A 51 9.57 -16.62 3.91
CA ILE A 51 9.96 -15.62 4.92
C ILE A 51 9.00 -14.44 4.82
N ASN A 52 8.84 -13.67 5.90
CA ASN A 52 8.07 -12.43 5.78
C ASN A 52 8.80 -11.46 4.84
N GLY A 53 8.02 -10.78 4.00
CA GLY A 53 8.51 -9.73 3.12
C GLY A 53 8.46 -8.35 3.78
N ASP A 54 7.85 -7.44 3.04
CA ASP A 54 7.89 -5.98 3.15
C ASP A 54 7.23 -5.33 4.39
N PHE A 55 7.17 -4.00 4.35
CA PHE A 55 6.58 -3.15 5.37
C PHE A 55 5.10 -2.87 5.06
N TRP A 56 4.20 -3.76 5.48
CA TRP A 56 2.77 -3.73 5.16
C TRP A 56 1.96 -2.45 5.54
N GLN A 57 2.44 -1.56 6.42
CA GLN A 57 1.58 -0.52 7.03
C GLN A 57 2.18 0.87 7.25
N ARG A 58 3.45 0.99 7.64
CA ARG A 58 4.23 2.23 7.87
C ARG A 58 5.47 1.86 8.70
N PHE A 59 6.55 2.62 8.55
CA PHE A 59 7.71 2.54 9.44
C PHE A 59 7.37 3.08 10.82
N GLY A 60 7.82 2.38 11.87
CA GLY A 60 7.60 2.78 13.26
C GLY A 60 8.40 4.03 13.64
N PRO A 61 9.74 4.01 13.47
CA PRO A 61 10.61 5.18 13.57
C PRO A 61 10.84 5.87 12.21
N ALA A 62 11.41 7.07 12.25
CA ALA A 62 11.97 7.71 11.06
C ALA A 62 13.03 6.80 10.41
N MET A 63 13.03 6.74 9.08
CA MET A 63 14.02 5.97 8.33
C MET A 63 15.42 6.57 8.52
N PRO A 64 16.48 5.75 8.64
CA PRO A 64 17.86 6.22 8.61
C PRO A 64 18.15 7.03 7.34
N SER A 65 19.12 7.94 7.42
CA SER A 65 19.58 8.71 6.25
C SER A 65 20.01 7.78 5.11
N GLY A 66 19.54 8.06 3.89
CA GLY A 66 19.82 7.26 2.70
C GLY A 66 18.91 6.06 2.47
N VAL A 67 17.95 5.79 3.37
CA VAL A 67 16.94 4.74 3.18
C VAL A 67 15.64 5.35 2.64
N THR A 68 15.03 4.72 1.65
CA THR A 68 13.76 5.16 1.06
C THR A 68 12.74 4.02 1.03
N THR A 69 11.46 4.36 0.87
CA THR A 69 10.39 3.39 0.61
C THR A 69 10.26 3.02 -0.86
N SER A 70 11.07 3.63 -1.73
CA SER A 70 11.02 3.47 -3.18
C SER A 70 12.05 2.46 -3.69
N ASP A 71 13.03 2.08 -2.86
CA ASP A 71 14.01 1.07 -3.23
C ASP A 71 13.36 -0.32 -3.13
N VAL A 72 13.36 -1.05 -4.24
CA VAL A 72 12.76 -2.38 -4.37
C VAL A 72 13.78 -3.38 -4.86
N PHE A 73 13.55 -4.65 -4.55
CA PHE A 73 14.20 -5.76 -5.23
C PHE A 73 13.13 -6.70 -5.80
N GLY A 74 13.44 -7.33 -6.92
CA GLY A 74 12.54 -8.27 -7.57
C GLY A 74 13.29 -9.29 -8.42
N PHE A 75 12.61 -10.38 -8.73
CA PHE A 75 13.09 -11.40 -9.64
C PHE A 75 12.39 -11.19 -10.99
N GLY A 76 13.18 -11.15 -12.07
CA GLY A 76 12.60 -11.10 -13.42
C GLY A 76 12.20 -12.50 -13.90
N ALA A 77 11.54 -12.57 -15.06
CA ALA A 77 11.19 -13.84 -15.72
C ALA A 77 12.42 -14.71 -16.09
N ASP A 78 13.64 -14.18 -15.98
CA ASP A 78 14.91 -14.89 -16.12
C ASP A 78 15.49 -15.36 -14.76
N HIS A 79 14.71 -15.30 -13.69
CA HIS A 79 15.04 -15.78 -12.34
C HIS A 79 16.23 -15.04 -11.69
N ARG A 80 16.57 -13.85 -12.20
CA ARG A 80 17.65 -13.02 -11.66
C ARG A 80 17.14 -11.91 -10.76
N LEU A 81 17.76 -11.81 -9.58
CA LEU A 81 17.57 -10.70 -8.65
C LEU A 81 18.02 -9.39 -9.31
N ARG A 82 17.16 -8.37 -9.19
CA ARG A 82 17.45 -7.00 -9.58
C ARG A 82 17.03 -6.06 -8.46
N THR A 83 17.74 -4.95 -8.33
CA THR A 83 17.31 -3.82 -7.52
C THR A 83 16.89 -2.68 -8.44
N ALA A 84 15.89 -1.94 -8.01
CA ALA A 84 15.38 -0.78 -8.74
C ALA A 84 14.83 0.24 -7.76
N ARG A 85 14.53 1.42 -8.31
CA ARG A 85 13.69 2.41 -7.65
C ARG A 85 12.32 2.39 -8.32
N LEU A 86 11.27 2.25 -7.53
CA LEU A 86 9.89 2.32 -7.96
C LEU A 86 9.22 3.53 -7.32
N GLU A 87 8.72 4.41 -8.17
CA GLU A 87 7.96 5.59 -7.77
C GLU A 87 6.57 5.52 -8.40
N PHE A 88 5.57 5.94 -7.64
CA PHE A 88 4.21 6.08 -8.13
C PHE A 88 3.99 7.54 -8.50
N ALA A 89 3.53 7.78 -9.72
CA ALA A 89 3.06 9.07 -10.18
C ALA A 89 1.67 8.87 -10.79
N GLY A 90 0.68 9.60 -10.27
CA GLY A 90 -0.68 9.58 -10.78
C GLY A 90 -1.31 10.95 -10.60
N THR A 91 -2.35 11.26 -11.38
CA THR A 91 -2.97 12.59 -11.36
C THR A 91 -4.49 12.48 -11.43
N LEU A 92 -5.17 13.05 -10.44
CA LEU A 92 -6.61 13.23 -10.47
C LEU A 92 -6.95 14.49 -11.26
N ARG A 93 -7.80 14.36 -12.28
CA ARG A 93 -8.24 15.47 -13.13
C ARG A 93 -9.70 15.80 -12.94
N SER A 94 -9.95 17.08 -12.74
CA SER A 94 -11.23 17.63 -12.31
C SER A 94 -11.51 18.93 -13.05
N ARG A 95 -12.79 19.36 -13.09
CA ARG A 95 -13.14 20.72 -13.54
C ARG A 95 -12.48 21.82 -12.72
N ALA A 96 -12.02 21.49 -11.52
CA ALA A 96 -11.37 22.41 -10.62
C ALA A 96 -9.85 22.48 -10.76
N GLY A 97 -9.25 21.55 -11.50
CA GLY A 97 -7.81 21.46 -11.66
C GLY A 97 -7.29 20.03 -11.65
N GLU A 98 -5.98 19.93 -11.54
CA GLU A 98 -5.23 18.69 -11.43
C GLU A 98 -4.67 18.56 -10.01
N PHE A 99 -4.70 17.34 -9.48
CA PHE A 99 -4.20 17.04 -8.14
C PHE A 99 -3.33 15.79 -8.20
N ASP A 100 -2.19 15.81 -7.53
CA ASP A 100 -1.33 14.64 -7.48
C ASP A 100 -1.93 13.53 -6.62
N LEU A 101 -1.79 12.30 -7.12
CA LEU A 101 -2.10 11.10 -6.37
C LEU A 101 -0.84 10.66 -5.63
N GLU A 102 -0.99 10.53 -4.31
CA GLU A 102 0.08 10.20 -3.37
C GLU A 102 0.08 8.71 -3.00
N GLY A 103 -0.79 7.91 -3.63
CA GLY A 103 -0.93 6.50 -3.30
C GLY A 103 -1.86 5.68 -4.16
N LEU A 104 -1.52 4.41 -4.30
CA LEU A 104 -2.35 3.37 -4.89
C LEU A 104 -2.45 2.19 -3.92
N ASN A 105 -3.67 1.81 -3.51
CA ASN A 105 -3.95 0.70 -2.60
C ASN A 105 -3.04 0.66 -1.37
N GLN A 106 -2.79 1.80 -0.73
CA GLN A 106 -1.79 1.90 0.34
C GLN A 106 -2.39 2.08 1.73
N TYR A 107 -1.75 1.49 2.74
CA TYR A 107 -2.10 1.67 4.16
C TYR A 107 -1.62 2.98 4.78
N ALA A 108 -0.99 3.86 4.00
CA ALA A 108 -0.14 4.92 4.52
C ALA A 108 -0.17 6.21 3.69
N LEU A 109 -1.34 6.83 3.53
CA LEU A 109 -1.43 8.10 2.81
C LEU A 109 -0.64 9.22 3.50
N PRO A 110 0.23 9.97 2.79
CA PRO A 110 0.79 11.20 3.34
C PRO A 110 -0.31 12.10 3.90
N VAL A 111 0.02 12.86 4.95
CA VAL A 111 -0.91 13.89 5.45
C VAL A 111 -1.21 14.84 4.29
N ASP A 112 -2.49 15.14 4.08
CA ASP A 112 -3.00 15.92 2.95
C ASP A 112 -2.90 15.22 1.57
N GLY A 113 -2.52 13.96 1.52
CA GLY A 113 -2.44 13.18 0.30
C GLY A 113 -3.79 12.65 -0.19
N ILE A 114 -3.86 12.40 -1.50
CA ILE A 114 -4.98 11.72 -2.16
C ILE A 114 -4.52 10.31 -2.57
N GLY A 115 -5.29 9.29 -2.22
CA GLY A 115 -5.02 7.90 -2.57
C GLY A 115 -6.13 7.29 -3.42
N VAL A 116 -5.74 6.40 -4.32
CA VAL A 116 -6.68 5.60 -5.13
C VAL A 116 -6.73 4.19 -4.60
N TYR A 117 -7.95 3.66 -4.47
CA TYR A 117 -8.24 2.29 -4.09
C TYR A 117 -9.02 1.61 -5.20
N THR A 118 -8.51 0.47 -5.61
CA THR A 118 -9.03 -0.34 -6.71
C THR A 118 -9.56 -1.67 -6.15
N PRO A 119 -10.22 -2.51 -6.96
CA PRO A 119 -10.70 -3.81 -6.50
C PRO A 119 -9.59 -4.69 -5.89
N ASN A 120 -8.33 -4.47 -6.31
CA ASN A 120 -7.17 -5.17 -5.75
C ASN A 120 -6.95 -4.88 -4.26
N TRP A 121 -7.48 -3.77 -3.71
CA TRP A 121 -7.46 -3.53 -2.27
C TRP A 121 -8.22 -4.61 -1.49
N GLY A 122 -9.32 -5.12 -2.04
CA GLY A 122 -10.18 -6.09 -1.37
C GLY A 122 -11.16 -5.46 -0.38
N ALA A 123 -11.65 -6.27 0.56
CA ALA A 123 -12.80 -5.92 1.40
C ALA A 123 -12.45 -5.19 2.71
N MET A 124 -11.18 -5.04 3.05
CA MET A 124 -10.79 -4.39 4.30
C MET A 124 -11.07 -2.89 4.29
N SER A 125 -11.29 -2.32 5.49
CA SER A 125 -11.45 -0.88 5.65
C SER A 125 -10.20 -0.11 5.22
N ARG A 126 -10.41 1.01 4.53
CA ARG A 126 -9.38 1.97 4.13
C ARG A 126 -9.00 2.95 5.24
N ALA A 127 -9.71 2.93 6.37
CA ALA A 127 -9.52 3.90 7.45
C ALA A 127 -8.08 3.96 7.99
N ARG A 128 -7.36 2.83 7.98
CA ARG A 128 -5.96 2.79 8.45
C ARG A 128 -5.02 3.69 7.65
N ALA A 129 -5.36 3.99 6.39
CA ALA A 129 -4.59 4.88 5.53
C ALA A 129 -4.51 6.31 6.05
N ALA A 130 -5.53 6.76 6.78
CA ALA A 130 -5.62 8.08 7.39
C ALA A 130 -5.01 8.14 8.81
N CYS A 131 -4.18 7.16 9.17
CA CYS A 131 -3.58 7.05 10.50
C CYS A 131 -2.05 7.06 10.46
N GLY A 132 -1.44 7.77 11.41
CA GLY A 132 0.01 7.95 11.46
C GLY A 132 0.51 9.09 10.57
N THR A 133 1.80 9.36 10.65
CA THR A 133 2.50 10.29 9.73
C THR A 133 3.59 9.55 8.95
N GLY A 134 4.26 10.24 8.02
CA GLY A 134 5.43 9.71 7.32
C GLY A 134 6.59 9.30 8.24
N THR A 135 6.62 9.83 9.48
CA THR A 135 7.72 9.61 10.45
C THR A 135 7.28 8.95 11.75
N SER A 136 5.98 8.76 11.98
CA SER A 136 5.44 8.17 13.21
C SER A 136 4.21 7.31 12.93
N ARG A 137 4.39 5.98 12.98
CA ARG A 137 3.29 5.01 12.80
C ARG A 137 2.21 5.11 13.88
N SER A 138 2.60 5.49 15.09
CA SER A 138 1.72 5.59 16.26
C SER A 138 1.03 6.94 16.39
N ALA A 139 1.29 7.89 15.48
CA ALA A 139 0.55 9.15 15.45
C ALA A 139 -0.96 8.88 15.20
N PRO A 140 -1.84 9.77 15.67
CA PRO A 140 -3.29 9.54 15.61
C PRO A 140 -3.82 9.46 14.18
N CYS A 141 -5.06 9.00 14.06
CA CYS A 141 -5.83 9.10 12.83
C CYS A 141 -6.42 10.50 12.67
N THR A 142 -6.50 11.00 11.44
CA THR A 142 -7.32 12.17 11.15
C THR A 142 -8.78 11.74 10.98
N PRO A 143 -9.76 12.45 11.59
CA PRO A 143 -11.17 12.25 11.30
C PRO A 143 -11.61 12.90 9.97
N GLN A 144 -10.75 13.72 9.37
CA GLN A 144 -11.02 14.47 8.13
C GLN A 144 -10.68 13.61 6.92
N VAL A 145 -11.50 12.60 6.70
CA VAL A 145 -11.41 11.74 5.52
C VAL A 145 -12.63 11.97 4.65
N GLU A 146 -12.39 12.12 3.36
CA GLU A 146 -13.43 12.12 2.35
C GLU A 146 -13.13 11.04 1.32
N GLU A 147 -14.11 10.20 1.04
CA GLU A 147 -14.05 9.17 0.01
C GLU A 147 -15.08 9.45 -1.07
N VAL A 148 -14.64 9.38 -2.32
CA VAL A 148 -15.51 9.45 -3.50
C VAL A 148 -15.39 8.14 -4.27
N VAL A 149 -16.52 7.64 -4.76
CA VAL A 149 -16.57 6.46 -5.64
C VAL A 149 -16.70 6.94 -7.07
N VAL A 150 -15.74 6.56 -7.92
CA VAL A 150 -15.67 6.97 -9.32
C VAL A 150 -15.95 5.78 -10.24
N ARG A 151 -16.98 5.89 -11.07
CA ARG A 151 -17.35 4.88 -12.07
C ARG A 151 -17.34 5.48 -13.47
N HIS A 152 -16.56 4.89 -14.37
CA HIS A 152 -16.39 5.39 -15.75
C HIS A 152 -16.04 6.89 -15.80
N GLY A 153 -15.18 7.34 -14.89
CA GLY A 153 -14.80 8.74 -14.78
C GLY A 153 -15.85 9.65 -14.14
N VAL A 154 -16.90 9.14 -13.51
CA VAL A 154 -17.93 9.99 -12.87
C VAL A 154 -18.04 9.66 -11.39
N VAL A 155 -18.10 10.67 -10.52
CA VAL A 155 -18.45 10.47 -9.11
C VAL A 155 -19.88 9.96 -9.00
N VAL A 156 -20.05 8.79 -8.40
CA VAL A 156 -21.37 8.16 -8.18
C VAL A 156 -21.76 8.07 -6.71
N ALA A 157 -20.81 8.28 -5.80
CA ALA A 157 -21.05 8.35 -4.37
C ALA A 157 -19.99 9.19 -3.68
N GLU A 158 -20.36 9.84 -2.58
CA GLU A 158 -19.49 10.63 -1.71
C GLU A 158 -19.78 10.22 -0.26
N SER A 159 -18.75 10.11 0.57
CA SER A 159 -18.90 9.80 1.99
C SER A 159 -17.88 10.52 2.86
N ALA A 160 -18.37 11.01 4.01
CA ALA A 160 -17.50 11.40 5.12
C ALA A 160 -16.95 10.13 5.78
N GLY A 161 -15.63 9.96 5.75
CA GLY A 161 -14.94 8.77 6.25
C GLY A 161 -14.52 7.79 5.17
N ALA A 162 -13.51 6.97 5.51
CA ALA A 162 -13.04 5.88 4.68
C ALA A 162 -14.02 4.69 4.74
N GLY A 163 -14.39 4.17 3.58
CA GLY A 163 -15.24 3.01 3.45
C GLY A 163 -14.53 1.69 3.76
N ALA A 164 -15.33 0.63 3.71
CA ALA A 164 -14.92 -0.77 3.76
C ALA A 164 -15.62 -1.56 2.65
N GLY A 165 -15.23 -2.81 2.46
CA GLY A 165 -15.77 -3.66 1.40
C GLY A 165 -15.07 -3.45 0.06
N PRO A 166 -15.28 -4.41 -0.87
CA PRO A 166 -14.67 -4.35 -2.19
C PRO A 166 -15.12 -3.07 -2.87
N THR A 167 -14.18 -2.33 -3.44
CA THR A 167 -14.57 -1.37 -4.46
C THR A 167 -15.18 -2.22 -5.57
N SER A 168 -16.45 -1.96 -5.95
CA SER A 168 -17.05 -2.50 -7.18
C SER A 168 -16.09 -2.24 -8.37
N PRO A 169 -16.31 -2.63 -9.64
CA PRO A 169 -15.36 -2.26 -10.72
C PRO A 169 -15.16 -0.73 -10.93
N ALA A 170 -15.71 0.12 -10.07
CA ALA A 170 -15.37 1.51 -9.83
C ALA A 170 -14.11 1.66 -8.94
N ALA A 171 -13.23 2.60 -9.27
CA ALA A 171 -12.15 3.01 -8.37
C ALA A 171 -12.71 3.97 -7.31
N SER A 172 -12.26 3.84 -6.06
CA SER A 172 -12.50 4.84 -5.01
C SER A 172 -11.30 5.75 -4.87
N CYS A 173 -11.51 7.05 -4.71
CA CYS A 173 -10.45 8.00 -4.41
C CYS A 173 -10.71 8.52 -2.97
N CYS A 174 -9.77 8.29 -2.06
CA CYS A 174 -9.84 8.74 -0.67
C CYS A 174 -8.82 9.85 -0.44
N SER A 175 -9.26 10.94 0.17
CA SER A 175 -8.37 11.99 0.66
C SER A 175 -8.32 11.96 2.18
N ALA A 176 -7.13 12.10 2.74
CA ALA A 176 -6.91 12.25 4.17
C ALA A 176 -6.36 13.66 4.43
N ALA A 177 -7.26 14.61 4.70
CA ALA A 177 -6.90 16.01 4.91
C ALA A 177 -6.49 16.28 6.37
N SER A 178 -5.64 17.29 6.56
CA SER A 178 -5.39 17.97 7.82
C SER A 178 -6.39 19.13 8.01
N ALA A 179 -6.50 19.63 9.24
CA ALA A 179 -7.47 20.66 9.59
C ALA A 179 -7.11 21.98 8.89
N GLY A 180 -7.95 22.45 7.97
CA GLY A 180 -7.79 23.75 7.30
C GLY A 180 -7.80 23.69 5.77
N ARG A 181 -7.84 22.51 5.14
CA ARG A 181 -8.21 22.43 3.71
C ARG A 181 -9.69 22.76 3.55
N PRO A 182 -10.08 23.52 2.50
CA PRO A 182 -11.48 23.65 2.16
C PRO A 182 -12.07 22.25 2.01
N SER A 183 -13.25 22.02 2.60
CA SER A 183 -14.09 20.88 2.24
C SER A 183 -14.14 20.77 0.72
N TRP A 184 -14.01 19.57 0.17
CA TRP A 184 -14.21 19.37 -1.25
C TRP A 184 -15.53 20.04 -1.63
N PRO A 185 -15.56 20.89 -2.65
CA PRO A 185 -16.81 21.56 -2.95
C PRO A 185 -17.72 20.47 -3.53
N GLY A 186 -18.88 20.28 -2.90
CA GLY A 186 -19.70 19.10 -3.12
C GLY A 186 -20.12 18.85 -4.59
N SER A 187 -20.57 17.62 -4.84
CA SER A 187 -21.38 17.19 -5.99
C SER A 187 -21.10 17.89 -7.33
N GLY A 188 -19.87 17.76 -7.84
CA GLY A 188 -19.57 18.26 -9.19
C GLY A 188 -18.14 18.16 -9.70
N TRP A 189 -17.21 17.57 -8.92
CA TRP A 189 -15.79 17.86 -9.07
C TRP A 189 -14.98 16.79 -9.80
N ALA A 190 -15.23 15.49 -9.61
CA ALA A 190 -14.40 14.48 -10.25
C ALA A 190 -14.99 13.96 -11.58
N THR A 191 -14.20 14.12 -12.65
CA THR A 191 -14.44 13.56 -13.98
C THR A 191 -13.45 12.43 -14.33
N GLY A 192 -12.70 11.95 -13.35
CA GLY A 192 -11.87 10.75 -13.47
C GLY A 192 -10.66 10.76 -12.53
N CYS A 193 -10.32 9.58 -12.02
CA CYS A 193 -9.00 9.27 -11.47
C CYS A 193 -8.26 8.48 -12.57
N TRP A 194 -7.13 8.98 -13.07
CA TRP A 194 -6.31 8.34 -14.11
C TRP A 194 -4.86 8.21 -13.66
#